data_AF-A0A2X1SB03-F1
#
_entry.id   AF-A0A2X1SB03-F1
#
_cell.length_a   1.000
_cell.length_b   1.000
_cell.length_c   1.000
_cell.angle_alpha   90.00
_cell.angle_beta   90.00
_cell.angle_gamma   90.00
#
_symmetry.space_group_name_H-M   'P 1'
#
loop_
_entity.id
_entity.type
_entity.pdbx_description
1 polymer ?
#
loop_
_entity_poly.entity_id
_entity_poly.type
_entity_poly.pdbx_seq_one_letter_code
_entity_poly.pdbx_strand_id
1 'polypeptide(L)'
;MKRNLGFAHLEIINDFTAVSMAIPMLKAEHLIPVWRQCAGSGQTDRRLWRRDRARRWRIWSTLISVGVSLPGEGGHVDFAPNSEEEGIILEELRAELGHVSAERVLSGPGLVNLYPRDCQIGRPTAGEPAAA
;
A
#
# COMPACT_ATOMS: atom_id res chain seq x y z
N MET A 1 31.11 -12.50 -4.51
CA MET A 1 30.89 -11.27 -3.73
C MET A 1 31.48 -11.35 -2.33
N LYS A 2 30.93 -12.15 -1.39
CA LYS A 2 31.44 -12.28 0.01
C LYS A 2 32.96 -12.48 0.11
N ARG A 3 33.49 -13.49 -0.58
CA ARG A 3 34.93 -13.80 -0.63
C ARG A 3 35.75 -12.68 -1.27
N ASN A 4 35.25 -12.08 -2.34
CA ASN A 4 35.95 -11.03 -3.09
C ASN A 4 36.07 -9.74 -2.26
N LEU A 5 35.11 -9.48 -1.37
CA LEU A 5 35.11 -8.34 -0.44
C LEU A 5 35.78 -8.67 0.91
N GLY A 6 36.23 -9.92 1.12
CA GLY A 6 36.88 -10.33 2.37
C GLY A 6 35.98 -10.30 3.61
N PHE A 7 34.65 -10.32 3.46
CA PHE A 7 33.75 -10.20 4.60
C PHE A 7 33.57 -11.53 5.36
N ALA A 8 33.66 -11.47 6.68
CA ALA A 8 33.32 -12.59 7.58
C ALA A 8 31.83 -12.96 7.47
N HIS A 9 30.96 -11.94 7.38
CA HIS A 9 29.51 -12.09 7.22
C HIS A 9 29.03 -11.21 6.07
N LEU A 10 28.14 -11.76 5.23
CA LEU A 10 27.44 -11.04 4.18
C LEU A 10 26.00 -11.53 4.20
N GLU A 11 25.08 -10.64 4.55
CA GLU A 11 23.64 -10.88 4.47
C GLU A 11 23.08 -10.12 3.27
N ILE A 12 22.29 -10.82 2.46
CA ILE A 12 21.55 -10.23 1.35
C ILE A 12 20.09 -10.35 1.74
N ILE A 13 19.41 -9.21 1.84
CA ILE A 13 18.01 -9.12 2.25
C ILE A 13 17.22 -8.36 1.18
N ASN A 14 15.92 -8.62 1.13
CA ASN A 14 15.00 -7.83 0.32
C ASN A 14 14.92 -6.38 0.86
N ASP A 15 14.61 -5.43 -0.01
CA ASP A 15 14.49 -4.01 0.31
C ASP A 15 13.39 -3.72 1.34
N PHE A 16 12.20 -4.30 1.19
CA PHE A 16 11.13 -4.20 2.18
C PHE A 16 11.48 -4.91 3.49
N THR A 17 12.25 -5.99 3.45
CA THR A 17 12.84 -6.57 4.67
C THR A 17 13.72 -5.54 5.38
N ALA A 18 14.61 -4.85 4.67
CA ALA A 18 15.46 -3.80 5.24
C ALA A 18 14.63 -2.64 5.82
N VAL A 19 13.62 -2.14 5.09
CA VAL A 19 12.71 -1.09 5.58
C VAL A 19 11.96 -1.53 6.84
N SER A 20 11.48 -2.78 6.87
CA SER A 20 10.77 -3.32 8.02
C SER A 20 11.65 -3.43 9.27
N MET A 21 12.93 -3.77 9.09
CA MET A 21 13.92 -3.85 10.17
C MET A 21 14.30 -2.46 10.70
N ALA A 22 14.13 -1.40 9.91
CA ALA A 22 14.34 -0.02 10.35
C ALA A 22 13.18 0.53 11.21
N ILE A 23 11.95 0.01 11.06
CA ILE A 23 10.76 0.52 11.77
C ILE A 23 10.95 0.64 13.29
N PRO A 24 11.47 -0.38 14.01
CA PRO A 24 11.69 -0.28 15.46
C PRO A 24 12.68 0.82 15.88
N MET A 25 13.50 1.31 14.95
CA MET A 25 14.49 2.37 15.19
C MET A 25 13.96 3.78 14.86
N LEU A 26 12.74 3.90 14.30
CA LEU A 26 12.16 5.19 13.95
C LEU A 26 11.72 5.99 15.18
N LYS A 27 12.02 7.29 15.16
CA LYS A 27 11.58 8.28 16.15
C LYS A 27 10.31 8.99 15.69
N ALA A 28 9.66 9.70 16.60
CA ALA A 28 8.45 10.46 16.29
C ALA A 28 8.69 11.51 15.19
N GLU A 29 9.86 12.14 15.14
CA GLU A 29 10.21 13.11 14.09
C GLU A 29 10.31 12.51 12.68
N HIS A 30 10.46 11.19 12.56
CA HIS A 30 10.54 10.49 11.27
C HIS A 30 9.16 10.05 10.75
N LEU A 31 8.08 10.30 11.51
CA LEU A 31 6.74 9.78 11.24
C LEU A 31 5.74 10.90 11.04
N ILE A 32 4.99 10.83 9.93
CA ILE A 32 3.87 11.73 9.66
C ILE A 32 2.57 10.93 9.86
N PRO A 33 1.68 11.32 10.80
CA PRO A 33 0.41 10.64 10.98
C PRO A 33 -0.56 11.00 9.84
N VAL A 34 -0.99 9.99 9.07
CA VAL A 34 -1.94 10.17 7.95
C VAL A 34 -3.40 10.09 8.41
N TRP A 35 -3.68 9.43 9.54
CA TRP A 35 -5.01 9.35 10.13
C TRP A 35 -4.98 9.82 11.59
N ARG A 36 -5.79 10.82 11.94
CA ARG A 36 -6.11 11.18 13.33
C ARG A 36 -7.60 10.94 13.55
N GLN A 37 -7.97 10.18 14.59
CA GLN A 37 -9.33 10.29 15.11
C GLN A 37 -9.57 11.75 15.53
N CYS A 38 -10.64 12.36 15.04
CA CYS A 38 -11.17 13.59 15.62
C CYS A 38 -11.36 13.33 17.12
N ALA A 39 -10.79 14.19 17.95
CA ALA A 39 -10.98 14.16 19.39
C ALA A 39 -12.44 14.54 19.70
N GLY A 40 -13.36 13.59 19.54
CA GLY A 40 -14.68 13.64 20.13
C GLY A 40 -14.51 13.57 21.64
N SER A 41 -15.03 14.58 22.33
CA SER A 41 -15.07 14.70 23.78
C SER A 41 -15.72 13.47 24.43
N GLY A 42 -14.90 12.49 24.78
CA GLY A 42 -15.32 11.31 25.52
C GLY A 42 -14.09 10.43 25.67
N GLN A 43 -13.67 10.21 26.92
CA GLN A 43 -12.52 9.40 27.31
C GLN A 43 -12.41 8.13 26.47
N THR A 44 -11.69 8.22 25.36
CA THR A 44 -11.27 7.07 24.58
C THR A 44 -9.94 6.67 25.19
N ASP A 45 -9.98 5.51 25.83
CA ASP A 45 -8.92 5.00 26.68
C ASP A 45 -7.55 5.07 25.98
N ARG A 46 -6.74 6.04 26.41
CA ARG A 46 -5.37 6.29 25.93
C ARG A 46 -4.46 5.06 26.16
N ARG A 47 -4.95 4.01 26.84
CA ARG A 47 -4.28 2.72 27.02
C ARG A 47 -4.37 1.80 25.80
N LEU A 48 -5.37 1.92 24.93
CA LEU A 48 -5.46 1.09 23.72
C LEU A 48 -4.35 1.46 22.72
N TRP A 49 -4.12 2.76 22.53
CA TRP A 49 -3.11 3.27 21.59
C TRP A 49 -1.65 3.00 21.98
N ARG A 50 -1.35 2.88 23.29
CA ARG A 50 0.01 2.51 23.73
C ARG A 50 0.31 1.03 23.57
N ARG A 51 -0.72 0.17 23.51
CA ARG A 51 -0.55 -1.29 23.41
C ARG A 51 -0.43 -1.78 21.97
N ASP A 52 -0.95 -1.02 21.00
CA ASP A 52 -0.90 -1.39 19.57
C ASP A 52 0.35 -0.97 18.81
N ARG A 53 1.18 -0.06 19.35
CA ARG A 53 2.49 0.27 18.74
C ARG A 53 3.38 -0.96 18.54
N ALA A 54 3.19 -2.01 19.33
CA ALA A 54 4.08 -3.15 19.40
C ALA A 54 3.63 -4.38 18.60
N ARG A 55 2.41 -4.41 18.01
CA ARG A 55 1.83 -5.71 17.62
C ARG A 55 1.41 -5.95 16.19
N ARG A 56 1.41 -4.96 15.29
CA ARG A 56 1.38 -5.21 13.84
C ARG A 56 1.54 -3.92 13.07
N TRP A 57 2.72 -3.74 12.47
CA TRP A 57 2.88 -2.82 11.36
C TRP A 57 2.73 -3.66 10.08
N ARG A 58 1.82 -3.24 9.21
CA ARG A 58 1.63 -3.83 7.89
C ARG A 58 2.24 -2.88 6.88
N ILE A 59 3.43 -3.20 6.39
CA ILE A 59 3.86 -2.69 5.09
C ILE A 59 3.24 -3.65 4.06
N TRP A 60 2.87 -3.12 2.89
CA TRP A 60 2.14 -3.85 1.83
C TRP A 60 2.74 -5.23 1.45
N SER A 61 4.02 -5.46 1.71
CA SER A 61 4.72 -6.73 1.48
C SER A 61 5.25 -7.42 2.74
N THR A 62 5.27 -6.76 3.91
CA THR A 62 5.95 -7.27 5.11
C THR A 62 5.09 -7.11 6.35
N LEU A 63 4.78 -8.25 6.97
CA LEU A 63 4.24 -8.31 8.32
C LEU A 63 5.38 -8.22 9.32
N ILE A 64 5.36 -7.20 10.19
CA ILE A 64 6.27 -7.16 11.34
C ILE A 64 5.55 -7.82 12.52
N SER A 65 6.00 -9.02 12.87
CA SER A 65 5.68 -9.65 14.16
C SER A 65 6.92 -9.50 15.04
N VAL A 66 6.79 -8.83 16.18
CA VAL A 66 7.79 -8.68 17.26
C VAL A 66 9.22 -9.07 16.85
N GLY A 67 9.94 -8.16 16.19
CA GLY A 67 11.38 -8.31 15.89
C GLY A 67 11.74 -9.21 14.70
N VAL A 68 10.77 -9.83 14.03
CA VAL A 68 10.99 -10.70 12.86
C VAL A 68 10.32 -10.07 11.64
N SER A 69 11.12 -9.85 10.59
CA SER A 69 10.62 -9.48 9.27
C SER A 69 10.11 -10.71 8.54
N LEU A 70 8.87 -10.65 8.04
CA LEU A 70 8.27 -11.70 7.23
C LEU A 70 8.24 -11.24 5.76
N PRO A 71 9.27 -11.58 4.96
CA PRO A 71 9.31 -11.20 3.55
C PRO A 71 8.19 -11.87 2.77
N GLY A 72 7.72 -11.21 1.71
CA GLY A 72 6.73 -11.78 0.81
C GLY A 72 6.42 -10.88 -0.37
N GLU A 73 5.76 -11.47 -1.36
CA GLU A 73 5.36 -10.82 -2.62
C GLU A 73 3.94 -10.24 -2.53
N GLY A 74 3.62 -9.61 -1.39
CA GLY A 74 2.27 -9.15 -1.09
C GLY A 74 1.70 -8.12 -2.08
N GLY A 75 2.55 -7.43 -2.86
CA GLY A 75 2.11 -6.53 -3.93
C GLY A 75 1.53 -7.26 -5.15
N HIS A 76 1.84 -8.55 -5.32
CA HIS A 76 1.40 -9.37 -6.45
C HIS A 76 0.05 -10.07 -6.22
N VAL A 77 -0.59 -9.87 -5.07
CA VAL A 77 -1.96 -10.35 -4.82
C VAL A 77 -2.96 -9.68 -5.76
N ASP A 78 -4.11 -10.31 -5.98
CA ASP A 78 -5.16 -9.79 -6.85
C ASP A 78 -5.63 -8.39 -6.41
N PHE A 79 -5.87 -7.52 -7.39
CA PHE A 79 -6.57 -6.27 -7.16
C PHE A 79 -8.03 -6.56 -6.75
N ALA A 80 -8.46 -5.99 -5.62
CA ALA A 80 -9.78 -6.22 -5.04
C ALA A 80 -10.62 -4.93 -5.09
N PRO A 81 -11.38 -4.69 -6.17
CA PRO A 81 -12.20 -3.48 -6.31
C PRO A 81 -13.33 -3.45 -5.27
N ASN A 82 -13.62 -2.27 -4.74
CA ASN A 82 -14.64 -2.05 -3.71
C ASN A 82 -15.87 -1.26 -4.20
N SER A 83 -15.83 -0.76 -5.44
CA SER A 83 -16.89 0.04 -6.06
C SER A 83 -17.15 -0.41 -7.50
N GLU A 84 -18.27 0.02 -8.07
CA GLU A 84 -18.60 -0.26 -9.47
C GLU A 84 -17.58 0.39 -10.43
N GLU A 85 -17.16 1.62 -10.12
CA GLU A 85 -16.09 2.33 -10.82
C GLU A 85 -14.77 1.55 -10.80
N GLU A 86 -14.33 1.08 -9.63
CA GLU A 86 -13.13 0.24 -9.52
C GLU A 86 -13.29 -1.10 -10.26
N GLY A 87 -14.53 -1.63 -10.33
CA GLY A 87 -14.85 -2.82 -11.10
C GLY A 87 -14.67 -2.64 -12.61
N ILE A 88 -15.09 -1.49 -13.16
CA ILE A 88 -14.86 -1.13 -14.57
C ILE A 88 -13.36 -1.06 -14.85
N ILE A 89 -12.61 -0.39 -13.97
CA ILE A 89 -11.15 -0.29 -14.07
C ILE A 89 -10.50 -1.68 -14.07
N LEU A 90 -10.92 -2.58 -13.19
CA LEU A 90 -10.42 -3.96 -13.15
C LEU A 90 -10.64 -4.67 -14.50
N GLU A 91 -11.84 -4.58 -15.07
CA GLU A 91 -12.17 -5.24 -16.33
C GLU A 91 -11.33 -4.71 -17.50
N GLU A 92 -11.17 -3.39 -17.60
CA GLU A 92 -10.33 -2.77 -18.63
C GLU A 92 -8.86 -3.17 -18.50
N LEU A 93 -8.31 -3.13 -17.28
CA LEU A 93 -6.93 -3.55 -17.02
C LEU A 93 -6.73 -5.05 -17.30
N ARG A 94 -7.72 -5.88 -16.97
CA ARG A 94 -7.67 -7.33 -17.21
C ARG A 94 -7.68 -7.65 -18.71
N ALA A 95 -8.45 -6.91 -19.50
CA ALA A 95 -8.48 -7.09 -20.95
C ALA A 95 -7.11 -6.82 -21.60
N GLU A 96 -6.34 -5.87 -21.07
CA GLU A 96 -5.03 -5.50 -21.61
C GLU A 96 -3.87 -6.34 -21.05
N LEU A 97 -3.89 -6.61 -19.74
CA LEU A 97 -2.73 -7.14 -19.00
C LEU A 97 -2.92 -8.59 -18.54
N GLY A 98 -4.13 -9.12 -18.62
CA GLY A 98 -4.49 -10.41 -18.03
C GLY A 98 -4.59 -10.30 -16.51
N HIS A 99 -3.59 -10.81 -15.79
CA HIS A 99 -3.61 -10.75 -14.32
C HIS A 99 -3.38 -9.32 -13.82
N VAL A 100 -4.32 -8.82 -13.00
CA VAL A 100 -4.27 -7.49 -12.39
C VAL A 100 -3.95 -7.64 -10.91
N SER A 101 -2.67 -7.52 -10.57
CA SER A 101 -2.24 -7.45 -9.17
C SER A 101 -2.47 -6.07 -8.57
N ALA A 102 -2.43 -5.97 -7.25
CA ALA A 102 -2.51 -4.68 -6.56
C ALA A 102 -1.38 -3.72 -6.97
N GLU A 103 -0.18 -4.23 -7.30
CA GLU A 103 0.93 -3.41 -7.83
C GLU A 103 0.60 -2.77 -9.19
N ARG A 104 -0.24 -3.39 -10.02
CA ARG A 104 -0.68 -2.81 -11.30
C ARG A 104 -1.55 -1.56 -11.15
N VAL A 105 -1.97 -1.27 -9.91
CA VAL A 105 -2.76 -0.11 -9.52
C VAL A 105 -1.94 0.81 -8.61
N LEU A 106 -1.23 0.25 -7.62
CA LEU A 106 -0.58 0.99 -6.53
C LEU A 106 0.95 1.04 -6.69
N SER A 107 1.38 1.56 -7.83
CA SER A 107 2.78 1.81 -8.14
C SER A 107 2.90 3.02 -9.07
N GLY A 108 4.13 3.50 -9.32
CA GLY A 108 4.35 4.55 -10.32
C GLY A 108 3.75 4.19 -11.69
N PRO A 109 4.06 3.01 -12.25
CA PRO A 109 3.39 2.50 -13.46
C PRO A 109 1.88 2.30 -13.27
N GLY A 110 1.43 1.90 -12.08
CA GLY A 110 0.01 1.74 -11.78
C GLY A 110 -0.80 3.04 -11.86
N LEU A 111 -0.22 4.17 -11.45
CA LEU A 111 -0.84 5.48 -11.64
C LEU A 111 -1.03 5.83 -13.12
N VAL A 112 -0.06 5.44 -13.97
CA VAL A 112 -0.18 5.58 -15.44
C VAL A 112 -1.26 4.65 -15.99
N ASN A 113 -1.40 3.45 -15.42
CA ASN A 113 -2.50 2.56 -15.77
C ASN A 113 -3.86 3.16 -15.38
N LEU A 114 -4.00 3.81 -14.23
CA LEU A 114 -5.29 4.37 -13.79
C LEU A 114 -5.71 5.61 -14.58
N TYR A 115 -4.78 6.52 -14.86
CA TYR A 115 -5.09 7.85 -15.38
C TYR A 115 -6.05 7.88 -16.61
N PRO A 116 -5.86 7.08 -17.67
CA PRO A 116 -6.74 7.10 -18.83
C PRO A 116 -8.16 6.59 -18.54
N ARG A 117 -8.34 5.73 -17.53
CA ARG A 117 -9.60 5.04 -17.23
C ARG A 117 -10.49 5.92 -16.36
N ASP A 118 -9.93 6.53 -15.31
CA ASP A 118 -10.62 7.57 -14.52
C ASP A 118 -11.12 8.72 -15.41
N CYS A 119 -10.30 9.14 -16.39
CA CYS A 119 -10.69 10.22 -17.31
C CYS A 119 -11.89 9.86 -18.22
N GLN A 120 -12.13 8.57 -18.45
CA GLN A 120 -13.26 8.09 -19.26
C GLN A 120 -14.51 7.92 -18.42
N ILE A 121 -14.38 7.41 -17.19
CA ILE A 121 -15.49 7.19 -16.26
C ILE A 121 -16.02 8.53 -15.70
N GLY A 122 -15.14 9.49 -15.43
CA GLY A 122 -15.51 10.81 -14.90
C GLY A 122 -16.11 11.80 -15.91
N ARG A 123 -16.29 11.41 -17.19
CA ARG A 123 -16.99 12.26 -18.16
C ARG A 123 -18.49 12.01 -18.08
N PRO A 124 -19.34 13.02 -17.76
CA PRO A 124 -20.76 12.88 -18.00
C PRO A 124 -20.96 12.59 -19.49
N THR A 125 -21.71 11.53 -19.80
CA THR A 125 -22.07 11.17 -21.17
C THR A 125 -22.70 12.39 -21.84
N ALA A 126 -22.06 12.92 -22.88
CA ALA A 126 -22.63 13.98 -23.70
C ALA A 126 -23.87 13.41 -24.41
N GLY A 127 -25.05 13.61 -23.81
CA GLY A 127 -26.26 12.94 -24.27
C GLY A 127 -27.51 13.26 -23.46
N GLU A 128 -27.79 14.53 -23.21
CA GLU A 128 -29.17 15.04 -23.16
C GLU A 128 -29.12 16.57 -23.30
N PRO A 129 -29.68 17.17 -24.36
CA PRO A 129 -29.80 18.61 -24.43
C PRO A 129 -30.76 19.05 -23.32
N ALA A 130 -30.34 20.05 -22.53
CA ALA A 130 -31.21 20.68 -21.55
C ALA A 130 -32.52 21.11 -22.22
N ALA A 131 -33.61 20.45 -21.86
CA ALA A 131 -34.94 20.79 -22.33
C ALA A 131 -35.36 22.14 -21.73
N ALA A 132 -35.56 23.10 -22.63
CA ALA A 132 -36.40 24.32 -22.58
C ALA A 132 -36.43 25.16 -21.30
#